data_AF-A0A538F8V4-F1
#
_entry.id   AF-A0A538F8V4-F1
#
_cell.length_a   1.000
_cell.length_b   1.000
_cell.length_c   1.000
_cell.angle_alpha   90.00
_cell.angle_beta   90.00
_cell.angle_gamma   90.00
#
_symmetry.space_group_name_H-M   'P 1'
#
loop_
_entity.id
_entity.type
_entity.pdbx_description
1 polymer ?
#
loop_
_entity_poly.entity_id
_entity_poly.type
_entity_poly.pdbx_seq_one_letter_code
_entity_poly.pdbx_strand_id
1 'polypeptide(L)'
;MPWSRGKVAILAAALCGILLLALAALASPGVAFGASPRVDWSGRTLPHGVTRSRLVVDGLHTPLLQAGPRRAREAIVFVHGNPGSGADAVRLLADAAQLGRRAIAIDMPGFGRASKPANFPYSAQGEAAFLGHVLRKLRIDRVHLALHDWGGPFGLEWAIRHPSQLK
;
A
#
# COMPACT_ATOMS: atom_id res chain seq x y z
N MET A 1 -57.69 19.12 -32.99
CA MET A 1 -57.97 17.83 -32.32
C MET A 1 -57.40 17.89 -30.90
N PRO A 2 -58.24 18.01 -29.87
CA PRO A 2 -57.78 18.06 -28.47
C PRO A 2 -57.49 16.65 -27.96
N TRP A 3 -56.31 16.45 -27.40
CA TRP A 3 -55.94 15.20 -26.72
C TRP A 3 -56.84 14.97 -25.51
N SER A 4 -57.36 13.75 -25.35
CA SER A 4 -58.23 13.39 -24.23
C SER A 4 -57.45 13.38 -22.91
N ARG A 5 -58.12 13.84 -21.83
CA ARG A 5 -57.57 13.95 -20.47
C ARG A 5 -56.88 12.68 -19.94
N GLY A 6 -57.21 11.51 -20.49
CA GLY A 6 -56.60 10.22 -20.14
C GLY A 6 -55.13 10.07 -20.58
N LYS A 7 -54.70 10.68 -21.68
CA LYS A 7 -53.32 10.52 -22.18
C LYS A 7 -52.29 11.34 -21.40
N VAL A 8 -52.70 12.47 -20.83
CA VAL A 8 -51.85 13.33 -19.99
C VAL A 8 -51.59 12.68 -18.62
N ALA A 9 -52.58 11.97 -18.06
CA ALA A 9 -52.43 11.24 -16.81
C ALA A 9 -51.44 10.06 -16.93
N ILE A 10 -51.42 9.37 -18.07
CA ILE A 10 -50.49 8.25 -18.32
C ILE A 10 -49.04 8.74 -18.45
N LEU A 11 -48.80 9.89 -19.10
CA LEU A 11 -47.48 10.51 -19.19
C LEU A 11 -46.96 11.05 -17.84
N ALA A 12 -47.84 11.64 -17.03
CA ALA A 12 -47.48 12.11 -15.68
C ALA A 12 -47.16 10.96 -14.71
N ALA A 13 -47.91 9.85 -14.79
CA ALA A 13 -47.64 8.64 -13.99
C ALA A 13 -46.34 7.94 -14.43
N ALA A 14 -46.04 7.92 -15.74
CA ALA A 14 -44.80 7.36 -16.27
C ALA A 14 -43.56 8.17 -15.84
N LEU A 15 -43.64 9.50 -15.84
CA LEU A 15 -42.55 10.38 -15.37
C LEU A 15 -42.33 10.29 -13.86
N CYS A 16 -43.39 10.13 -13.06
CA CYS A 16 -43.29 9.94 -11.61
C CYS A 16 -42.70 8.57 -11.24
N GLY A 17 -43.06 7.51 -11.98
CA GLY A 17 -42.49 6.17 -11.82
C GLY A 17 -41.00 6.09 -12.17
N ILE A 18 -40.56 6.80 -13.21
CA ILE A 18 -39.14 6.88 -13.61
C ILE A 18 -38.31 7.68 -12.59
N LEU A 19 -38.88 8.75 -12.00
CA LEU A 19 -38.20 9.55 -10.98
C LEU A 19 -38.08 8.81 -9.63
N LEU A 20 -39.07 7.96 -9.28
CA LEU A 20 -39.03 7.09 -8.10
C LEU A 20 -38.04 5.92 -8.25
N LEU A 21 -37.87 5.37 -9.46
CA LEU A 21 -36.84 4.37 -9.76
C LEU A 21 -35.42 4.95 -9.72
N ALA A 22 -35.24 6.23 -10.07
CA ALA A 22 -33.94 6.91 -9.97
C ALA A 22 -33.54 7.22 -8.50
N LEU A 23 -34.48 7.46 -7.59
CA LEU A 23 -34.18 7.63 -6.17
C LEU A 23 -33.93 6.32 -5.42
N ALA A 24 -34.53 5.20 -5.85
CA ALA A 24 -34.30 3.88 -5.25
C ALA A 24 -32.91 3.28 -5.56
N ALA A 25 -32.23 3.76 -6.62
CA ALA A 25 -30.89 3.30 -6.98
C ALA A 25 -29.77 3.85 -6.07
N LEU A 26 -30.06 4.80 -5.18
CA LEU A 26 -29.09 5.39 -4.24
C LEU A 26 -29.08 4.73 -2.85
N ALA A 27 -29.90 3.71 -2.63
CA ALA A 27 -29.93 2.94 -1.39
C ALA A 27 -29.68 1.46 -1.65
N SER A 28 -28.59 1.14 -2.36
CA SER A 28 -28.03 -0.20 -2.27
C SER A 28 -27.35 -0.32 -0.89
N PRO A 29 -27.80 -1.21 0.03
CA PRO A 29 -27.00 -1.54 1.19
C PRO A 29 -25.64 -2.00 0.67
N GLY A 30 -24.60 -1.38 1.20
CA GLY A 30 -23.27 -1.40 0.62
C GLY A 30 -22.90 -2.76 0.07
N VAL A 31 -22.38 -2.76 -1.15
CA VAL A 31 -21.31 -3.70 -1.46
C VAL A 31 -20.28 -3.46 -0.37
N ALA A 32 -20.36 -4.25 0.69
CA ALA A 32 -19.22 -4.47 1.55
C ALA A 32 -18.17 -4.96 0.56
N PHE A 33 -17.24 -4.08 0.19
CA PHE A 33 -15.90 -4.52 -0.16
C PHE A 33 -15.50 -5.36 1.04
N GLY A 34 -15.79 -6.66 0.97
CA GLY A 34 -15.43 -7.61 2.01
C GLY A 34 -13.97 -7.32 2.24
N ALA A 35 -13.65 -6.82 3.43
CA ALA A 35 -12.31 -6.37 3.76
C ALA A 35 -11.41 -7.52 3.35
N SER A 36 -10.62 -7.32 2.28
CA SER A 36 -9.84 -8.41 1.71
C SER A 36 -9.11 -9.05 2.88
N PRO A 37 -9.14 -10.39 3.00
CA PRO A 37 -8.63 -11.05 4.19
C PRO A 37 -7.28 -10.42 4.53
N ARG A 38 -7.17 -9.95 5.78
CA ARG A 38 -5.96 -9.33 6.33
C ARG A 38 -4.93 -10.44 6.44
N VAL A 39 -4.47 -10.96 5.32
CA VAL A 39 -3.44 -11.98 5.22
C VAL A 39 -2.31 -11.39 4.39
N ASP A 40 -1.08 -11.68 4.79
CA ASP A 40 0.09 -11.40 3.99
C ASP A 40 0.09 -12.29 2.73
N TRP A 41 1.13 -12.16 1.92
CA TRP A 41 1.21 -12.93 0.70
C TRP A 41 1.39 -14.44 0.95
N SER A 42 1.84 -14.86 2.14
CA SER A 42 1.98 -16.27 2.53
C SER A 42 0.70 -16.86 3.16
N GLY A 43 -0.36 -16.08 3.31
CA GLY A 43 -1.61 -16.51 3.95
C GLY A 43 -1.64 -16.30 5.46
N ARG A 44 -0.62 -15.67 6.06
CA ARG A 44 -0.59 -15.36 7.49
C ARG A 44 -1.44 -14.14 7.81
N THR A 45 -2.27 -14.21 8.83
CA THR A 45 -3.08 -13.07 9.28
C THR A 45 -2.20 -11.89 9.71
N LEU A 46 -2.45 -10.72 9.13
CA LEU A 46 -1.84 -9.45 9.50
C LEU A 46 -2.50 -8.91 10.77
N PRO A 47 -1.69 -8.45 11.76
CA PRO A 47 -2.17 -7.77 12.94
C PRO A 47 -3.00 -6.52 12.62
N HIS A 48 -3.78 -6.06 13.59
CA HIS A 48 -4.47 -4.78 13.48
C HIS A 48 -3.48 -3.63 13.25
N GLY A 49 -3.86 -2.65 12.42
CA GLY A 49 -2.99 -1.52 12.07
C GLY A 49 -1.94 -1.81 11.00
N VAL A 50 -1.75 -3.07 10.60
CA VAL A 50 -0.85 -3.45 9.48
C VAL A 50 -1.67 -3.68 8.22
N THR A 51 -1.26 -3.04 7.13
CA THR A 51 -1.90 -3.18 5.82
C THR A 51 -0.90 -3.61 4.78
N ARG A 52 -1.35 -4.41 3.81
CA ARG A 52 -0.55 -4.77 2.63
C ARG A 52 -1.00 -4.02 1.39
N SER A 53 -0.05 -3.79 0.51
CA SER A 53 -0.27 -3.24 -0.83
C SER A 53 0.88 -3.69 -1.74
N ARG A 54 0.83 -3.28 -3.01
CA ARG A 54 1.93 -3.46 -3.96
C ARG A 54 2.35 -2.09 -4.47
N LEU A 55 3.65 -1.83 -4.47
CA LEU A 55 4.24 -0.62 -5.01
C LEU A 55 4.89 -0.93 -6.36
N VAL A 56 4.88 0.03 -7.28
CA VAL A 56 5.63 -0.02 -8.53
C VAL A 56 6.70 1.06 -8.49
N VAL A 57 7.97 0.67 -8.54
CA VAL A 57 9.14 1.57 -8.50
C VAL A 57 10.09 1.14 -9.61
N ASP A 58 10.49 2.07 -10.48
CA ASP A 58 11.35 1.78 -11.64
C ASP A 58 10.82 0.65 -12.54
N GLY A 59 9.48 0.54 -12.66
CA GLY A 59 8.82 -0.55 -13.38
C GLY A 59 8.80 -1.90 -12.64
N LEU A 60 9.41 -2.00 -11.45
CA LEU A 60 9.45 -3.19 -10.63
C LEU A 60 8.31 -3.22 -9.62
N HIS A 61 7.68 -4.38 -9.46
CA HIS A 61 6.70 -4.61 -8.42
C HIS A 61 7.40 -5.02 -7.12
N THR A 62 7.08 -4.34 -6.03
CA THR A 62 7.48 -4.74 -4.67
C THR A 62 6.27 -4.81 -3.74
N PRO A 63 6.07 -5.92 -3.03
CA PRO A 63 5.22 -5.97 -1.84
C PRO A 63 5.56 -4.85 -0.85
N LEU A 64 4.52 -4.18 -0.35
CA LEU A 64 4.64 -3.17 0.70
C LEU A 64 3.73 -3.54 1.86
N LEU A 65 4.32 -3.76 3.03
CA LEU A 65 3.62 -3.75 4.31
C LEU A 65 3.82 -2.39 4.95
N GLN A 66 2.75 -1.83 5.50
CA GLN A 66 2.79 -0.51 6.11
C GLN A 66 1.83 -0.39 7.29
N ALA A 67 2.24 0.42 8.26
CA ALA A 67 1.56 0.66 9.51
C ALA A 67 1.65 2.14 9.92
N GLY A 68 0.72 2.59 10.77
CA GLY A 68 0.67 3.94 11.28
C GLY A 68 0.27 5.03 10.26
N PRO A 69 0.52 6.32 10.57
CA PRO A 69 0.02 7.44 9.77
C PRO A 69 0.69 7.53 8.39
N ARG A 70 -0.01 7.09 7.34
CA ARG A 70 0.51 7.02 5.95
C ARG A 70 1.04 8.33 5.37
N ARG A 71 0.63 9.49 5.91
CA ARG A 71 1.04 10.83 5.44
C ARG A 71 2.22 11.42 6.23
N ALA A 72 2.67 10.79 7.31
CA ALA A 72 3.83 11.25 8.06
C ALA A 72 5.09 11.15 7.18
N ARG A 73 5.92 12.21 7.16
CA ARG A 73 7.15 12.25 6.36
C ARG A 73 8.34 11.55 7.03
N GLU A 74 8.19 11.17 8.29
CA GLU A 74 9.15 10.37 9.05
C GLU A 74 8.64 8.94 9.19
N ALA A 75 9.49 7.95 8.94
CA ALA A 75 9.11 6.54 9.04
C ALA A 75 10.23 5.64 9.55
N ILE A 76 9.82 4.55 10.20
CA ILE A 76 10.67 3.38 10.45
C ILE A 76 10.65 2.51 9.19
N VAL A 77 11.82 2.17 8.67
CA VAL A 77 11.99 1.44 7.42
C VAL A 77 12.70 0.14 7.71
N PHE A 78 11.97 -0.97 7.61
CA PHE A 78 12.50 -2.31 7.79
C PHE A 78 13.04 -2.84 6.46
N VAL A 79 14.31 -3.24 6.46
CA VAL A 79 14.98 -3.88 5.32
C VAL A 79 15.38 -5.29 5.72
N HIS A 80 14.77 -6.28 5.07
CA HIS A 80 14.92 -7.70 5.42
C HIS A 80 16.24 -8.31 4.91
N GLY A 81 16.48 -9.57 5.29
CA GLY A 81 17.65 -10.37 4.88
C GLY A 81 17.32 -11.50 3.91
N ASN A 82 18.24 -12.48 3.80
CA ASN A 82 18.11 -13.70 3.01
C ASN A 82 18.36 -14.96 3.87
N PRO A 83 17.49 -15.99 3.80
CA PRO A 83 16.16 -15.98 3.19
C PRO A 83 15.21 -15.08 3.98
N GLY A 84 14.33 -14.35 3.28
CA GLY A 84 13.43 -13.42 3.94
C GLY A 84 12.61 -12.54 3.01
N SER A 85 11.80 -11.68 3.61
CA SER A 85 10.95 -10.69 2.93
C SER A 85 10.52 -9.59 3.91
N GLY A 86 9.83 -8.56 3.43
CA GLY A 86 9.22 -7.56 4.30
C GLY A 86 8.26 -8.14 5.34
N ALA A 87 7.77 -9.38 5.13
CA ALA A 87 6.90 -10.07 6.06
C ALA A 87 7.58 -10.44 7.40
N ASP A 88 8.91 -10.42 7.47
CA ASP A 88 9.66 -10.68 8.72
C ASP A 88 9.43 -9.56 9.75
N ALA A 89 9.03 -8.37 9.29
CA ALA A 89 8.79 -7.21 10.13
C ALA A 89 7.33 -7.05 10.60
N VAL A 90 6.42 -7.99 10.32
CA VAL A 90 4.96 -7.84 10.59
C VAL A 90 4.66 -7.44 12.04
N ARG A 91 5.33 -8.07 13.01
CA ARG A 91 5.14 -7.76 14.43
C ARG A 91 5.66 -6.37 14.80
N LEU A 92 6.84 -6.00 14.29
CA LEU A 92 7.43 -4.68 14.52
C LEU A 92 6.61 -3.55 13.88
N LEU A 93 5.99 -3.80 12.73
CA LEU A 93 5.03 -2.89 12.11
C LEU A 93 3.79 -2.67 13.00
N ALA A 94 3.28 -3.74 13.62
CA ALA A 94 2.14 -3.64 14.54
C ALA A 94 2.49 -2.84 15.80
N ASP A 95 3.70 -3.04 16.34
CA ASP A 95 4.20 -2.27 17.49
C ASP A 95 4.36 -0.79 17.13
N ALA A 96 4.91 -0.50 15.93
CA ALA A 96 5.00 0.88 15.43
C ALA A 96 3.62 1.55 15.26
N ALA A 97 2.61 0.80 14.77
CA ALA A 97 1.23 1.29 14.70
C ALA A 97 0.67 1.65 16.08
N GLN A 98 0.90 0.82 17.10
CA GLN A 98 0.46 1.10 18.47
C GLN A 98 1.11 2.37 19.03
N LEU A 99 2.36 2.63 18.64
CA LEU A 99 3.09 3.86 19.00
C LEU A 99 2.74 5.07 18.13
N GLY A 100 1.78 4.94 17.20
CA GLY A 100 1.39 6.02 16.28
C GLY A 100 2.49 6.41 15.29
N ARG A 101 3.49 5.54 15.06
CA ARG A 101 4.61 5.79 14.15
C ARG A 101 4.33 5.20 12.78
N ARG A 102 4.69 5.94 11.73
CA ARG A 102 4.67 5.39 10.37
C ARG A 102 5.79 4.38 10.26
N ALA A 103 5.47 3.20 9.75
CA ALA A 103 6.47 2.18 9.49
C ALA A 103 6.16 1.44 8.20
N ILE A 104 7.21 1.03 7.48
CA ILE A 104 7.12 0.29 6.23
C ILE A 104 8.09 -0.88 6.20
N ALA A 105 7.72 -1.93 5.49
CA ALA A 105 8.61 -3.00 5.07
C ALA A 105 8.33 -3.32 3.60
N ILE A 106 9.37 -3.46 2.81
CA ILE A 106 9.30 -3.85 1.40
C ILE A 106 10.04 -5.15 1.17
N ASP A 107 9.71 -5.85 0.09
CA ASP A 107 10.62 -6.87 -0.43
C ASP A 107 11.61 -6.19 -1.38
N MET A 108 12.90 -6.38 -1.15
CA MET A 108 13.95 -5.89 -2.06
C MET A 108 13.90 -6.68 -3.38
N PRO A 109 14.27 -6.07 -4.53
CA PRO A 109 14.42 -6.77 -5.81
C PRO A 109 15.18 -8.09 -5.65
N GLY A 110 14.71 -9.15 -6.30
CA GLY A 110 15.32 -10.49 -6.14
C GLY A 110 14.79 -11.31 -4.96
N PHE A 111 14.07 -10.71 -4.00
CA PHE A 111 13.60 -11.39 -2.79
C PHE A 111 12.08 -11.55 -2.74
N GLY A 112 11.63 -12.44 -1.85
CA GLY A 112 10.21 -12.69 -1.57
C GLY A 112 9.36 -12.73 -2.84
N ARG A 113 8.37 -11.83 -2.91
CA ARG A 113 7.50 -11.65 -4.07
C ARG A 113 7.77 -10.38 -4.86
N ALA A 114 8.91 -9.73 -4.64
CA ALA A 114 9.38 -8.67 -5.52
C ALA A 114 9.76 -9.21 -6.89
N SER A 115 9.75 -8.32 -7.89
CA SER A 115 10.33 -8.55 -9.21
C SER A 115 11.76 -9.06 -9.11
N LYS A 116 12.14 -9.94 -10.04
CA LYS A 116 13.49 -10.53 -10.14
C LYS A 116 14.05 -10.39 -11.57
N PRO A 117 14.26 -9.16 -12.08
CA PRO A 117 14.74 -8.96 -13.44
C PRO A 117 16.18 -9.46 -13.57
N ALA A 118 16.53 -10.02 -14.73
CA ALA A 118 17.92 -10.41 -15.02
C ALA A 118 18.86 -9.18 -15.17
N ASN A 119 18.31 -8.02 -15.53
CA ASN A 119 19.04 -6.78 -15.76
C ASN A 119 19.04 -5.83 -14.56
N PHE A 120 18.55 -6.26 -13.39
CA PHE A 120 18.66 -5.45 -12.18
C PHE A 120 20.08 -5.53 -11.61
N PRO A 121 20.70 -4.41 -11.21
CA PRO A 121 22.03 -4.42 -10.59
C PRO A 121 21.94 -4.94 -9.15
N TYR A 122 22.08 -6.26 -8.94
CA TYR A 122 22.12 -6.90 -7.61
C TYR A 122 23.44 -6.64 -6.86
N SER A 123 23.75 -5.36 -6.66
CA SER A 123 24.82 -4.88 -5.80
C SER A 123 24.24 -4.08 -4.65
N ALA A 124 25.00 -3.86 -3.58
CA ALA A 124 24.56 -3.01 -2.47
C ALA A 124 24.14 -1.61 -2.95
N GLN A 125 24.84 -1.07 -3.96
CA GLN A 125 24.51 0.21 -4.59
C GLN A 125 23.17 0.19 -5.31
N GLY A 126 22.90 -0.86 -6.09
CA GLY A 126 21.64 -1.00 -6.82
C GLY A 126 20.45 -1.16 -5.90
N GLU A 127 20.61 -1.98 -4.86
CA GLU A 127 19.60 -2.18 -3.82
C GLU A 127 19.35 -0.90 -3.00
N ALA A 128 20.41 -0.19 -2.62
CA ALA A 128 20.32 1.11 -1.97
C ALA A 128 19.62 2.16 -2.84
N ALA A 129 19.90 2.18 -4.14
CA ALA A 129 19.24 3.08 -5.08
C ALA A 129 17.73 2.79 -5.14
N PHE A 130 17.35 1.52 -5.28
CA PHE A 130 15.95 1.10 -5.26
C PHE A 130 15.24 1.48 -3.95
N LEU A 131 15.88 1.24 -2.80
CA LEU A 131 15.37 1.67 -1.50
C LEU A 131 15.11 3.18 -1.48
N GLY A 132 16.06 3.99 -1.95
CA GLY A 132 15.88 5.43 -2.06
C GLY A 132 14.70 5.83 -2.97
N HIS A 133 14.46 5.09 -4.06
CA HIS A 133 13.36 5.35 -4.98
C HIS A 133 12.01 5.01 -4.34
N VAL A 134 11.95 3.93 -3.56
CA VAL A 134 10.78 3.60 -2.72
C VAL A 134 10.48 4.74 -1.75
N LEU A 135 11.49 5.20 -1.00
CA LEU A 135 11.31 6.26 0.01
C LEU A 135 10.81 7.56 -0.61
N ARG A 136 11.38 7.98 -1.75
CA ARG A 136 10.90 9.14 -2.50
C ARG A 136 9.46 8.97 -2.98
N LYS A 137 9.12 7.81 -3.54
CA LYS A 137 7.75 7.52 -4.01
C LYS A 137 6.73 7.57 -2.88
N LEU A 138 7.13 7.11 -1.69
CA LEU A 138 6.29 7.11 -0.49
C LEU A 138 6.32 8.45 0.28
N ARG A 139 7.07 9.44 -0.21
CA ARG A 139 7.27 10.76 0.42
C ARG A 139 7.74 10.63 1.87
N ILE A 140 8.75 9.81 2.07
CA ILE A 140 9.45 9.64 3.35
C ILE A 140 10.75 10.43 3.24
N ASP A 141 10.88 11.46 4.06
CA ASP A 141 12.01 12.39 4.05
C ASP A 141 12.95 12.16 5.25
N ARG A 142 12.43 11.58 6.34
CA ARG A 142 13.20 11.22 7.54
C ARG A 142 13.06 9.73 7.83
N VAL A 143 14.17 9.05 8.09
CA VAL A 143 14.21 7.59 8.15
C VAL A 143 14.90 7.10 9.41
N HIS A 144 14.23 6.21 10.12
CA HIS A 144 14.83 5.30 11.09
C HIS A 144 15.04 3.96 10.39
N LEU A 145 16.28 3.51 10.23
CA LEU A 145 16.59 2.25 9.56
C LEU A 145 16.59 1.09 10.55
N ALA A 146 15.84 0.04 10.23
CA ALA A 146 15.89 -1.24 10.92
C ALA A 146 16.37 -2.31 9.94
N LEU A 147 17.64 -2.69 10.06
CA LEU A 147 18.36 -3.48 9.06
C LEU A 147 18.63 -4.89 9.58
N HIS A 148 18.38 -5.90 8.75
CA HIS A 148 18.62 -7.30 9.08
C HIS A 148 19.39 -8.00 7.96
N ASP A 149 20.53 -8.64 8.28
CA ASP A 149 21.33 -9.45 7.36
C ASP A 149 21.70 -8.68 6.05
N TRP A 150 21.27 -9.08 4.86
CA TRP A 150 21.51 -8.37 3.59
C TRP A 150 20.90 -6.97 3.57
N GLY A 151 19.85 -6.74 4.36
CA GLY A 151 19.31 -5.40 4.59
C GLY A 151 20.33 -4.46 5.23
N GLY A 152 21.32 -4.99 5.95
CA GLY A 152 22.46 -4.25 6.50
C GLY A 152 23.23 -3.51 5.41
N PRO A 153 23.95 -4.22 4.51
CA PRO A 153 24.65 -3.61 3.40
C PRO A 153 23.76 -2.67 2.56
N PHE A 154 22.52 -3.06 2.24
CA PHE A 154 21.64 -2.24 1.39
C PHE A 154 21.22 -0.93 2.08
N GLY A 155 20.82 -1.02 3.34
CA GLY A 155 20.38 0.12 4.13
C GLY A 155 21.54 1.05 4.49
N LEU A 156 22.70 0.51 4.87
CA LEU A 156 23.89 1.32 5.19
C LEU A 156 24.44 2.03 3.95
N GLU A 157 24.42 1.37 2.80
CA GLU A 157 24.85 1.95 1.53
C GLU A 157 23.92 3.10 1.08
N TRP A 158 22.63 3.02 1.42
CA TRP A 158 21.71 4.14 1.28
C TRP A 158 21.99 5.24 2.31
N ALA A 159 22.22 4.87 3.58
CA ALA A 159 22.46 5.76 4.71
C ALA A 159 23.69 6.68 4.49
N ILE A 160 24.80 6.11 4.03
CA ILE A 160 26.05 6.84 3.75
C ILE A 160 25.83 7.93 2.68
N ARG A 161 24.95 7.69 1.70
CA ARG A 161 24.62 8.66 0.65
C ARG A 161 23.56 9.70 1.07
N HIS A 162 22.80 9.43 2.12
CA HIS A 162 21.69 10.28 2.57
C HIS A 162 21.76 10.59 4.08
N PRO A 163 22.92 11.01 4.62
CA PRO A 163 23.09 11.16 6.07
C PRO A 163 22.12 12.20 6.67
N SER A 164 21.74 13.22 5.89
CA SER A 164 20.79 14.24 6.35
C SER A 164 19.37 13.74 6.57
N GLN A 165 19.01 12.58 5.99
CA GLN A 165 17.67 11.99 6.12
C GLN A 165 17.56 11.03 7.32
N LEU A 166 18.67 10.51 7.83
CA LEU A 166 18.68 9.61 8.99
C LEU A 166 18.26 10.32 10.28
N LYS A 167 17.63 9.58 11.18
CA LYS A 167 17.20 10.04 12.50
C LYS A 167 17.68 9.11 13.60
#